data_AF-A0A955VHT5-F1
#
_entry.id   AF-A0A955VHT5-F1
#
_cell.length_a   1.000
_cell.length_b   1.000
_cell.length_c   1.000
_cell.angle_alpha   90.00
_cell.angle_beta   90.00
_cell.angle_gamma   90.00
#
_symmetry.space_group_name_H-M   'P 1'
#
loop_
_entity.id
_entity.type
_entity.pdbx_description
1 polymer ?
#
loop_
_entity_poly.entity_id
_entity_poly.type
_entity_poly.pdbx_seq_one_letter_code
_entity_poly.pdbx_strand_id
1 'polypeptide(L)' 'MYDDKRLNQVENPEERLTRQVCSNLRAKEFYLDGPSVAEMSHSGPETAYWCLQTMQPFGPDDQYCCPEECQRGRACHEEL' A
#
# COMPACT_ATOMS: atom_id res chain seq x y z
N MET A 1 -0.63 21.50 -9.77
CA MET A 1 -0.45 20.37 -10.70
C MET A 1 -0.17 19.08 -9.92
N TYR A 2 -1.11 18.69 -9.07
CA TYR A 2 -1.34 17.30 -8.70
C TYR A 2 -2.87 17.17 -8.75
N ASP A 3 -3.38 16.44 -9.73
CA ASP A 3 -4.80 16.24 -9.96
C ASP A 3 -5.35 15.31 -8.87
N ASP A 4 -6.02 15.91 -7.89
CA ASP A 4 -6.75 15.23 -6.83
C ASP A 4 -8.08 14.68 -7.38
N LYS A 5 -8.01 13.53 -8.04
CA LYS A 5 -9.19 12.77 -8.51
C LYS A 5 -9.25 11.33 -7.98
N ARG A 6 -8.58 11.02 -6.86
CA ARG A 6 -8.63 9.67 -6.25
C ARG A 6 -9.27 9.66 -4.87
N LEU A 7 -10.21 10.57 -4.61
CA LEU A 7 -11.07 10.46 -3.44
C LEU A 7 -12.26 9.56 -3.77
N ASN A 8 -12.40 8.49 -2.98
CA ASN A 8 -13.46 7.48 -2.93
C ASN A 8 -13.24 6.23 -3.78
N GLN A 9 -12.28 5.40 -3.37
CA GLN A 9 -12.50 3.94 -3.38
C GLN A 9 -12.54 3.49 -1.92
N VAL A 10 -13.76 3.40 -1.37
CA VAL A 10 -13.99 2.67 -0.12
C VAL A 10 -13.76 1.20 -0.46
N GLU A 11 -12.54 0.73 -0.31
CA GLU A 11 -12.22 -0.68 -0.55
C GLU A 11 -12.98 -1.54 0.45
N ASN A 12 -13.67 -2.57 -0.06
CA ASN A 12 -14.37 -3.53 0.78
C ASN A 12 -13.34 -4.23 1.71
N PRO A 13 -13.49 -4.15 3.04
CA PRO A 13 -12.52 -4.74 3.97
C PRO A 13 -12.35 -6.26 3.79
N GLU A 14 -13.35 -6.97 3.29
CA GLU A 14 -13.27 -8.42 3.01
C GLU A 14 -12.39 -8.73 1.78
N GLU A 15 -12.48 -7.92 0.72
CA GLU A 15 -11.63 -8.05 -0.47
C GLU A 15 -10.16 -7.74 -0.14
N ARG A 16 -9.91 -6.83 0.80
CA ARG A 16 -8.56 -6.53 1.28
C ARG A 16 -7.95 -7.67 2.10
N LEU A 17 -8.74 -8.33 2.97
CA LEU A 17 -8.30 -9.48 3.77
C LEU A 17 -7.96 -10.71 2.91
N THR A 18 -8.59 -10.84 1.75
CA THR A 18 -8.34 -11.95 0.81
C THR A 18 -7.20 -11.67 -0.18
N ARG A 19 -6.75 -10.41 -0.27
CA ARG A 19 -5.65 -10.01 -1.15
C ARG A 19 -4.33 -10.52 -0.60
N GLN A 20 -3.77 -11.54 -1.24
CA GLN A 20 -2.45 -12.07 -0.91
C GLN A 20 -1.36 -11.10 -1.40
N VAL A 21 -1.04 -10.11 -0.56
CA VAL A 21 0.08 -9.19 -0.77
C VAL A 21 1.41 -9.93 -0.60
N CYS A 22 2.47 -9.38 -1.20
CA CYS A 22 3.82 -9.93 -1.04
C CYS A 22 4.31 -9.81 0.41
N SER A 23 4.99 -10.85 0.91
CA SER A 23 5.66 -10.88 2.21
C SER A 23 6.81 -9.88 2.32
N ASN A 24 7.31 -9.37 1.20
CA ASN A 24 8.31 -8.30 1.15
C ASN A 24 7.68 -6.89 1.19
N LEU A 25 6.35 -6.75 1.10
CA LEU A 25 5.68 -5.46 1.22
C LEU A 25 5.67 -5.00 2.67
N ARG A 26 6.07 -3.75 2.90
CA ARG A 26 6.05 -3.12 4.21
C ARG A 26 5.35 -1.77 4.11
N ALA A 27 4.63 -1.42 5.16
CA ALA A 27 3.97 -0.12 5.29
C ALA A 27 4.63 0.68 6.42
N LYS A 28 4.72 1.99 6.22
CA LYS A 28 5.12 2.98 7.21
C LYS A 28 4.08 4.07 7.22
N GLU A 29 3.32 4.14 8.30
CA GLU A 29 2.33 5.19 8.52
C GLU A 29 2.98 6.40 9.19
N PHE A 30 2.58 7.60 8.79
CA PHE A 30 2.94 8.83 9.48
C PHE A 30 1.86 9.18 10.50
N TYR A 31 2.28 9.40 11.74
CA TYR A 31 1.40 9.99 12.74
C TYR A 31 1.29 11.49 12.47
N LEU A 32 0.10 11.94 12.07
CA LEU A 32 -0.20 13.34 11.78
C LEU A 32 -1.17 13.86 12.85
N ASP A 33 -0.77 14.89 13.60
CA ASP A 33 -1.65 15.57 14.56
C ASP A 33 -2.65 16.49 13.82
N GLY A 34 -3.94 16.22 13.96
CA GLY A 34 -5.05 16.97 13.36
C GLY A 34 -6.40 16.41 13.84
N PRO A 35 -7.56 17.07 13.57
CA PRO A 35 -8.85 16.46 13.87
C PRO A 35 -8.88 15.08 13.23
N SER A 36 -8.98 14.05 14.06
CA SER A 36 -8.86 12.68 13.61
C SER A 36 -9.89 12.46 12.51
N VAL A 37 -9.40 12.19 11.31
CA VAL A 37 -10.24 11.49 10.33
C VAL A 37 -10.37 10.10 10.94
N ALA A 38 -11.39 9.95 11.79
CA ALA A 38 -11.62 8.80 12.67
C ALA A 38 -12.03 7.54 11.89
N GLU A 39 -11.58 7.43 10.65
CA GLU A 39 -11.79 6.28 9.79
C GLU A 39 -10.40 5.78 9.44
N MET A 40 -9.90 4.97 10.38
CA MET A 40 -8.64 4.23 10.36
C MET A 40 -8.65 3.21 9.21
N SER A 41 -8.73 3.71 7.99
CA SER A 41 -8.43 3.01 6.76
C SER A 41 -6.92 3.13 6.61
N HIS A 42 -6.20 2.04 6.89
CA HIS A 42 -4.74 1.91 6.93
C HIS A 42 -4.00 2.15 5.58
N SER A 43 -4.61 2.90 4.66
CA SER A 43 -4.09 3.24 3.33
C SER A 43 -4.43 4.68 2.93
N GLY A 44 -4.43 5.60 3.90
CA GLY A 44 -4.52 7.02 3.62
C GLY A 44 -3.27 7.57 2.92
N PRO A 45 -3.29 8.82 2.41
CA PRO A 45 -2.13 9.49 1.83
C PRO A 45 -0.91 9.56 2.78
N GLU A 46 -1.11 9.31 4.07
CA GLU A 46 -0.12 9.18 5.13
C GLU A 46 0.58 7.81 5.19
N THR A 47 0.21 6.83 4.36
CA THR A 47 0.86 5.51 4.33
C THR A 47 1.88 5.45 3.19
N ALA A 48 3.16 5.32 3.54
CA ALA A 48 4.22 5.02 2.59
C ALA A 48 4.51 3.52 2.57
N TYR A 49 4.70 2.96 1.39
CA TYR A 49 5.01 1.55 1.20
C TYR A 49 6.45 1.36 0.70
N TRP A 50 7.07 0.25 1.09
CA TRP A 50 8.44 -0.10 0.69
C TRP A 50 8.59 -1.60 0.54
N CYS A 51 9.49 -2.00 -0.36
CA CYS A 51 9.88 -3.40 -0.56
C CYS A 51 11.09 -3.71 0.31
N LEU A 52 11.00 -4.77 1.12
CA LEU A 52 12.08 -5.25 1.97
C LEU A 52 13.27 -5.79 1.15
N GLN A 53 13.01 -6.37 -0.02
CA GLN A 53 14.05 -6.95 -0.87
C GLN A 53 14.94 -5.86 -1.50
N THR A 54 14.35 -4.78 -2.00
CA THR A 54 15.08 -3.67 -2.66
C THR A 54 15.42 -2.54 -1.70
N MET A 55 14.80 -2.50 -0.52
CA MET A 55 14.86 -1.40 0.44
C MET A 55 14.41 -0.05 -0.16
N GLN A 56 13.49 -0.10 -1.13
CA GLN A 56 13.04 1.04 -1.93
C GLN A 56 11.51 1.06 -2.09
N PRO A 57 10.91 2.20 -2.49
CA PRO A 57 9.46 2.29 -2.77
C PRO A 57 9.04 1.59 -4.07
N PHE A 58 9.98 0.97 -4.76
CA PHE A 58 9.79 0.19 -5.98
C PHE A 58 10.40 -1.20 -5.82
N GLY A 59 9.80 -2.18 -6.48
CA GLY A 59 10.28 -3.56 -6.49
C GLY A 59 11.42 -3.77 -7.50
N PRO A 60 11.92 -5.00 -7.64
CA PRO A 60 13.01 -5.31 -8.57
C PRO A 60 12.60 -5.28 -10.05
N ASP A 61 11.31 -5.06 -10.33
CA ASP A 61 10.71 -4.84 -11.64
C ASP A 61 10.49 -3.34 -11.94
N ASP A 62 11.07 -2.46 -11.11
CA ASP A 62 10.90 -1.00 -11.14
C ASP A 62 9.44 -0.52 -11.03
N GLN A 63 8.50 -1.38 -10.59
CA GLN A 63 7.11 -1.02 -10.33
C GLN A 63 6.90 -0.60 -8.87
N TYR A 64 5.97 0.31 -8.63
CA TYR A 64 5.63 0.79 -7.29
C TYR A 64 5.22 -0.37 -6.37
N CYS A 65 5.52 -0.21 -5.10
CA CYS A 65 5.06 -1.13 -4.07
C CYS A 65 3.84 -0.53 -3.39
N CYS A 66 2.67 -1.12 -3.60
CA CYS A 66 1.45 -0.83 -2.86
C CYS A 66 0.59 -2.11 -2.81
N PRO A 67 -0.40 -2.22 -1.90
CA PRO A 67 -1.23 -3.41 -1.79
C PRO A 67 -1.95 -3.80 -3.09
N GLU A 68 -2.28 -2.81 -3.93
CA GLU A 68 -3.01 -2.99 -5.19
C GLU A 68 -2.12 -3.55 -6.32
N GLU A 69 -0.80 -3.31 -6.26
CA GLU A 69 0.16 -3.76 -7.27
C GLU A 69 1.09 -4.89 -6.78
N CYS A 70 1.36 -4.98 -5.49
CA CYS A 70 2.31 -5.93 -4.91
C CYS A 70 1.65 -7.29 -4.58
N GLN A 71 1.14 -7.96 -5.62
CA GLN A 71 0.39 -9.22 -5.55
C GLN A 71 1.04 -10.33 -6.38
N ARG A 72 0.42 -11.52 -6.35
CA ARG A 72 0.77 -12.66 -7.21
C ARG A 72 0.89 -12.22 -8.67
N GLY A 73 1.99 -12.59 -9.31
CA GLY A 73 2.30 -12.21 -10.69
C GLY A 73 3.50 -11.26 -10.83
N ARG A 74 3.94 -10.62 -9.75
CA ARG A 74 5.23 -9.93 -9.71
C ARG A 74 6.38 -10.90 -9.51
N ALA A 75 7.54 -10.58 -10.08
CA ALA A 75 8.73 -11.43 -10.02
C ALA A 75 9.25 -11.66 -8.58
N CYS A 76 9.00 -10.71 -7.68
CA CYS A 76 9.40 -10.77 -6.27
C CYS A 76 8.26 -11.17 -5.33
N HIS A 77 7.13 -11.66 -5.84
CA HIS A 77 6.02 -12.05 -4.99
C HIS A 77 6.42 -13.28 -4.17
N GLU A 78 6.35 -13.13 -2.86
CA GLU A 78 6.54 -14.18 -1.88
C GLU A 78 5.30 -14.21 -1.01
N GLU A 79 4.73 -15.39 -0.79
CA GLU A 79 3.51 -15.55 0.01
C GLU A 79 3.82 -15.31 1.49
N LEU A 80 2.88 -14.66 2.19
CA LEU A 80 3.01 -14.19 3.58
C LEU A 80 2.67 -15.29 4.59
#